data_AF-A0A3B9GLD9-F1
#
_entry.id   AF-A0A3B9GLD9-F1
#
_cell.length_a   1.000
_cell.length_b   1.000
_cell.length_c   1.000
_cell.angle_alpha   90.00
_cell.angle_beta   90.00
_cell.angle_gamma   90.00
#
_symmetry.space_group_name_H-M   'P 1'
#
loop_
_entity.id
_entity.type
_entity.pdbx_description
1 polymer ?
#
loop_
_entity_poly.entity_id
_entity_poly.type
_entity_poly.pdbx_seq_one_letter_code
_entity_poly.pdbx_strand_id
1 'polypeptide(L)' 'MAVALITTYYGAMMANFLIIPLMGKLAGQDASETKVREMIIEGILSIQQGDNPHILQMKLSSYLSPDAQKKLEELHPAA' A
#
# COMPACT_ATOMS: atom_id res chain seq x y z
N MET A 1 34.95 -10.28 -29.26
CA MET A 1 34.58 -8.99 -28.62
C MET A 1 33.14 -8.57 -28.90
N ALA A 2 32.65 -8.60 -30.15
CA ALA A 2 31.28 -8.19 -30.49
C ALA A 2 30.16 -8.87 -29.67
N VAL A 3 30.25 -10.19 -29.45
CA VAL A 3 29.24 -10.95 -28.68
C VAL A 3 29.12 -10.43 -27.24
N ALA A 4 30.24 -10.10 -26.58
CA ALA A 4 30.22 -9.60 -25.21
C ALA A 4 29.50 -8.25 -25.08
N LEU A 5 29.72 -7.34 -26.04
CA LEU A 5 29.05 -6.04 -26.05
C LEU A 5 27.55 -6.16 -26.32
N ILE A 6 27.14 -7.08 -27.19
CA ILE A 6 25.73 -7.35 -27.49
C ILE A 6 25.00 -7.93 -26.27
N THR A 7 25.64 -8.86 -25.54
CA THR A 7 25.07 -9.41 -24.29
C THR A 7 24.85 -8.32 -23.24
N THR A 8 25.83 -7.40 -23.07
CA THR A 8 25.68 -6.25 -22.15
C THR A 8 24.56 -5.31 -22.59
N TYR A 9 24.45 -5.05 -23.89
CA TYR A 9 23.40 -4.19 -24.45
C TYR A 9 22.00 -4.78 -24.21
N TYR A 10 21.78 -6.06 -24.50
CA TYR A 10 20.48 -6.70 -24.26
C TYR A 10 20.13 -6.77 -22.78
N GLY A 11 21.12 -6.99 -21.90
CA GLY A 11 20.91 -6.96 -20.45
C GLY A 11 20.49 -5.58 -19.95
N ALA A 12 21.20 -4.52 -20.37
CA ALA A 12 20.88 -3.15 -20.00
C ALA A 12 19.50 -2.73 -20.54
N MET A 13 19.17 -3.10 -21.78
CA MET A 13 17.88 -2.81 -22.38
C MET A 13 16.74 -3.52 -21.64
N MET A 14 16.88 -4.82 -21.36
CA MET A 14 15.88 -5.60 -20.63
C MET A 14 15.67 -5.08 -19.20
N ALA A 15 16.75 -4.75 -18.49
CA ALA A 15 16.67 -4.21 -17.13
C ALA A 15 15.85 -2.91 -17.09
N ASN A 16 16.19 -1.94 -17.94
CA ASN A 16 15.59 -0.62 -17.90
C ASN A 16 14.17 -0.59 -18.49
N PHE A 17 13.88 -1.37 -19.52
CA PHE A 17 12.58 -1.33 -20.19
C PHE A 17 11.55 -2.28 -19.58
N LEU A 18 11.96 -3.40 -18.99
CA LEU A 18 11.03 -4.42 -18.50
C LEU A 18 11.11 -4.59 -16.99
N ILE A 19 12.30 -4.86 -16.45
CA ILE A 19 12.44 -5.31 -15.06
C ILE A 19 12.20 -4.15 -14.07
N ILE A 20 12.80 -2.98 -14.30
CA ILE A 20 12.63 -1.81 -13.43
C ILE A 20 11.17 -1.33 -13.36
N PRO A 21 10.44 -1.11 -14.48
CA PRO A 21 9.04 -0.71 -14.40
C PRO A 21 8.14 -1.81 -13.80
N LEU A 22 8.46 -3.09 -14.02
CA LEU A 22 7.75 -4.20 -13.38
C LEU A 22 7.93 -4.17 -11.85
N MET A 23 9.16 -3.97 -11.37
CA MET A 23 9.45 -3.80 -9.94
C MET A 23 8.67 -2.63 -9.35
N GLY A 24 8.63 -1.48 -10.03
CA GLY A 24 7.88 -0.31 -9.56
C GLY A 24 6.38 -0.59 -9.39
N LYS A 25 5.77 -1.31 -10.33
CA LYS A 25 4.37 -1.72 -10.23
C LYS A 25 4.12 -2.69 -9.08
N LEU A 26 5.04 -3.62 -8.85
CA LEU A 26 4.92 -4.61 -7.79
C LEU A 26 5.08 -3.97 -6.41
N ALA A 27 6.09 -3.09 -6.26
CA ALA A 27 6.31 -2.32 -5.04
C ALA A 27 5.12 -1.41 -4.71
N GLY A 28 4.47 -0.82 -5.72
CA GLY A 28 3.25 -0.03 -5.52
C GLY A 28 2.09 -0.86 -4.95
N GLN A 29 1.89 -2.07 -5.48
CA GLN A 29 0.87 -3.00 -4.97
C GLN A 29 1.21 -3.47 -3.55
N ASP A 30 2.46 -3.86 -3.32
CA ASP A 30 2.96 -4.30 -2.01
C ASP A 30 2.78 -3.23 -0.94
N ALA A 31 3.07 -1.96 -1.25
CA ALA A 31 2.84 -0.85 -0.34
C ALA A 31 1.36 -0.65 0.01
N SER A 32 0.46 -0.85 -0.96
CA SER A 32 -0.98 -0.78 -0.71
C SER A 32 -1.48 -1.92 0.16
N GLU A 33 -0.97 -3.13 -0.06
CA GLU A 33 -1.35 -4.31 0.71
C GLU A 33 -0.80 -4.26 2.14
N THR A 34 0.43 -3.79 2.30
CA THR A 34 1.08 -3.60 3.60
C THR A 34 0.26 -2.63 4.47
N LYS A 35 -0.18 -1.50 3.93
CA LYS A 35 -1.05 -0.55 4.65
C LYS A 35 -2.35 -1.19 5.16
N VAL A 36 -2.98 -2.04 4.34
CA VAL A 36 -4.21 -2.76 4.74
C VAL A 36 -3.91 -3.75 5.86
N ARG A 37 -2.81 -4.49 5.77
CA ARG A 37 -2.40 -5.43 6.82
C ARG A 37 -2.06 -4.71 8.13
N GLU A 38 -1.36 -3.57 8.07
CA GLU A 38 -1.07 -2.72 9.22
C GLU A 38 -2.36 -2.23 9.90
N MET A 39 -3.34 -1.75 9.12
CA MET A 39 -4.66 -1.36 9.63
C MET A 39 -5.36 -2.51 10.38
N ILE A 40 -5.32 -3.72 9.82
CA ILE A 40 -5.93 -4.91 10.46
C ILE A 40 -5.21 -5.24 11.78
N ILE A 41 -3.88 -5.20 11.79
CA ILE A 41 -3.08 -5.48 13.00
C ILE A 41 -3.40 -4.47 14.10
N GLU A 42 -3.43 -3.17 13.77
CA GLU A 42 -3.77 -2.12 14.73
C GLU A 42 -5.21 -2.27 15.26
N GLY A 43 -6.14 -2.68 14.39
CA GLY A 43 -7.51 -2.99 14.78
C GLY A 43 -7.59 -4.13 15.80
N ILE A 44 -6.87 -5.22 15.57
CA ILE A 44 -6.81 -6.36 16.49
C ILE A 44 -6.16 -5.97 17.82
N LEU A 45 -5.05 -5.22 17.78
CA LEU A 45 -4.35 -4.75 18.98
C LEU A 45 -5.25 -3.84 19.84
N SER A 46 -5.99 -2.93 19.21
CA SER A 46 -6.91 -2.02 19.90
C SER A 46 -8.09 -2.78 20.53
N ILE A 47 -8.61 -3.80 19.85
CA ILE A 47 -9.65 -4.69 20.41
C ILE A 47 -9.10 -5.46 21.62
N GLN A 48 -7.88 -5.98 21.52
CA GLN A 48 -7.24 -6.70 22.63
C GLN A 48 -7.00 -5.81 23.85
N GLN A 49 -6.63 -4.54 23.64
CA GLN A 49 -6.41 -3.56 24.70
C GLN A 49 -7.72 -3.09 25.35
N GLY A 50 -8.87 -3.35 24.71
CA GLY A 50 -10.18 -2.90 25.19
C GLY A 50 -10.41 -1.40 24.94
N ASP A 51 -9.81 -0.84 23.88
CA ASP A 51 -10.01 0.56 23.52
C ASP A 51 -11.50 0.85 23.23
N ASN A 52 -11.93 2.07 23.56
CA ASN A 52 -13.29 2.52 23.25
C ASN A 52 -13.51 2.48 21.71
N PRO A 53 -14.60 1.87 21.21
CA PRO A 53 -14.91 1.78 19.79
C PRO A 53 -14.87 3.12 19.03
N HIS A 54 -15.09 4.25 19.71
CA HIS A 54 -14.95 5.58 19.12
C HIS A 54 -13.49 5.96 18.83
N ILE A 55 -12.57 5.65 19.77
CA ILE A 55 -11.13 5.84 19.58
C ILE A 55 -10.60 4.94 18.47
N LEU A 56 -11.06 3.68 18.42
CA LEU A 56 -10.72 2.73 17.37
C LEU A 56 -11.11 3.25 15.97
N GLN A 57 -12.32 3.80 15.83
CA GLN A 57 -12.77 4.38 14.56
C GLN A 57 -11.89 5.56 14.12
N MET A 58 -11.49 6.44 15.04
CA MET A 58 -10.57 7.54 14.72
C MET A 58 -9.17 7.05 14.32
N LYS A 59 -8.65 6.01 14.97
CA LYS A 59 -7.37 5.40 14.58
C LYS A 59 -7.45 4.78 13.18
N LEU A 60 -8.49 3.99 12.91
CA LEU A 60 -8.67 3.30 11.63
C LEU A 60 -9.01 4.27 10.49
N SER A 61 -9.74 5.37 10.75
CA SER A 61 -10.04 6.38 9.73
C SER A 61 -8.78 7.07 9.20
N SER A 62 -7.72 7.17 10.01
CA SER A 62 -6.42 7.72 9.58
C SER A 62 -5.70 6.89 8.51
N TYR A 63 -6.01 5.59 8.40
CA TYR A 63 -5.45 4.70 7.37
C TYR A 63 -6.22 4.77 6.04
N LEU A 64 -7.40 5.39 6.02
CA LEU A 64 -8.19 5.59 4.79
C LEU A 64 -7.66 6.78 3.99
N SER A 65 -7.80 6.72 2.66
CA SER A 65 -7.58 7.89 1.82
C SER A 65 -8.61 8.99 2.12
N PRO A 66 -8.29 10.27 1.89
CA PRO A 66 -9.22 11.38 2.15
C PRO A 66 -10.58 11.22 1.44
N ASP A 67 -10.60 10.63 0.25
CA ASP A 67 -11.84 10.35 -0.49
C ASP A 67 -12.66 9.25 0.17
N ALA A 68 -12.01 8.23 0.73
CA ALA A 68 -12.68 7.16 1.47
C ALA A 68 -13.18 7.65 2.84
N GLN A 69 -12.47 8.59 3.48
CA GLN A 69 -12.93 9.24 4.71
C GLN A 69 -14.22 10.05 4.46
N LYS A 70 -14.25 10.88 3.42
CA LYS A 70 -15.46 11.65 3.05
C LYS A 70 -16.65 10.74 2.77
N LYS A 71 -16.43 9.62 2.09
CA LYS A 71 -17.48 8.64 1.81
C LYS A 71 -18.01 7.98 3.09
N LEU A 72 -17.15 7.78 4.09
CA LEU A 72 -17.55 7.27 5.40
C LEU A 72 -18.40 8.30 6.16
N GLU A 73 -18.00 9.57 6.15
CA GLU A 73 -18.76 10.69 6.74
C GLU A 73 -20.12 10.89 6.06
N GLU A 74 -20.20 10.77 4.74
CA GLU A 74 -21.46 10.83 3.98
C GLU A 74 -22.42 9.68 4.32
N LEU A 75 -21.90 8.48 4.61
CA LEU A 75 -22.71 7.32 4.98
C LEU A 75 -23.21 7.36 6.43
N HIS A 76 -22.42 7.99 7.32
CA HIS A 76 -22.73 8.13 8.75
C HIS A 76 -22.71 9.61 9.15
N PRO A 77 -23.74 10.41 8.77
CA PRO A 77 -23.80 11.84 9.05
C PRO A 77 -24.02 12.21 10.54
N ALA A 78 -23.93 11.24 11.46
CA ALA A 78 -24.35 11.40 12.86
C ALA A 78 -23.55 10.57 13.89
N ALA A 79 -22.24 10.41 13.70
CA ALA A 79 -21.34 9.91 14.76
C ALA A 79 -20.62 11.07 15.45
#